data_AF-A0A0W0TUG8-F1
#
_entry.id   AF-A0A0W0TUG8-F1
#
_cell.length_a   1.000
_cell.length_b   1.000
_cell.length_c   1.000
_cell.angle_alpha   90.00
_cell.angle_beta   90.00
_cell.angle_gamma   90.00
#
_symmetry.space_group_name_H-M   'P 1'
#
loop_
_entity.id
_entity.type
_entity.pdbx_description
1 polymer ?
#
loop_
_entity_poly.entity_id
_entity_poly.type
_entity_poly.pdbx_seq_one_letter_code
_entity_poly.pdbx_strand_id
1 'polypeptide(L)'
;RGQFKAITREFLSEEYEGEHDYLFVEHDDTEHPHIHAVVCMRSIQGKKLDPRKKYLQTMRKRFADKCRDNGIMLASSRRFERGLSGKSSKSELVQMRQKRQHLPEVDKRFVARIKTEIESSSSLNDVSHESRLKRHQFVRNQFYDSAKKLYDNYMATEASKRQDKEI
;
A
#
# COMPACT_ATOMS: atom_id res chain seq x y z
N ARG A 1 17.03 4.73 -14.20
CA ARG A 1 17.15 3.32 -13.78
C ARG A 1 18.19 3.15 -12.68
N GLY A 2 19.48 3.45 -12.91
CA GLY A 2 20.52 3.36 -11.85
C GLY A 2 20.25 4.20 -10.58
N GLN A 3 19.50 5.29 -10.69
CA GLN A 3 19.07 6.10 -9.55
C GLN A 3 18.26 5.30 -8.50
N PHE A 4 17.36 4.40 -8.92
CA PHE A 4 16.56 3.61 -7.97
C PHE A 4 17.42 2.64 -7.17
N LYS A 5 18.39 1.99 -7.82
CA LYS A 5 19.39 1.13 -7.18
C LYS A 5 20.25 1.90 -6.19
N ALA A 6 20.74 3.08 -6.57
CA ALA A 6 21.56 3.93 -5.71
C ALA A 6 20.81 4.38 -4.45
N ILE A 7 19.57 4.89 -4.61
CA ILE A 7 18.69 5.26 -3.51
C ILE A 7 18.43 4.07 -2.58
N THR A 8 18.19 2.89 -3.15
CA THR A 8 17.94 1.68 -2.36
C THR A 8 19.18 1.24 -1.59
N ARG A 9 20.37 1.34 -2.19
CA ARG A 9 21.64 1.10 -1.49
C ARG A 9 21.81 2.03 -0.31
N GLU A 10 21.63 3.33 -0.53
CA GLU A 10 21.74 4.33 0.55
C GLU A 10 20.73 4.07 1.66
N PHE A 11 19.47 3.81 1.31
CA PHE A 11 18.44 3.49 2.28
C PHE A 11 18.81 2.26 3.12
N LEU A 12 19.25 1.16 2.49
CA LEU A 12 19.64 -0.04 3.22
C LEU A 12 20.87 0.21 4.11
N SER A 13 21.82 1.01 3.64
CA SER A 13 22.99 1.39 4.44
C SER A 13 22.58 2.22 5.67
N GLU A 14 21.72 3.22 5.49
CA GLU A 14 21.20 4.04 6.61
C GLU A 14 20.40 3.23 7.63
N GLU A 15 19.67 2.20 7.21
CA GLU A 15 18.83 1.40 8.10
C GLU A 15 19.56 0.24 8.79
N TYR A 16 20.58 -0.34 8.16
CA TYR A 16 21.13 -1.63 8.58
C TYR A 16 22.65 -1.67 8.71
N GLU A 17 23.40 -0.78 8.05
CA GLU A 17 24.87 -0.81 8.08
C GLU A 17 25.39 -0.73 9.52
N GLY A 18 26.32 -1.63 9.89
CA GLY A 18 26.89 -1.69 11.23
C GLY A 18 25.99 -2.30 12.32
N GLU A 19 24.70 -2.57 12.06
CA GLU A 19 23.82 -3.32 12.98
C GLU A 19 23.45 -4.69 12.40
N HIS A 20 23.02 -4.76 11.14
CA HIS A 20 22.53 -5.98 10.48
C HIS A 20 23.24 -6.23 9.15
N ASP A 21 23.61 -7.49 8.89
CA ASP A 21 24.04 -7.89 7.56
C ASP A 21 22.85 -7.86 6.58
N TYR A 22 23.08 -7.35 5.38
CA TYR A 22 22.07 -7.31 4.33
C TYR A 22 22.67 -7.52 2.93
N LEU A 23 21.83 -7.99 2.01
CA LEU A 23 22.14 -8.15 0.59
C LEU A 23 20.95 -7.64 -0.22
N PHE A 24 21.20 -7.04 -1.39
CA PHE A 24 20.14 -6.69 -2.32
C PHE A 24 20.53 -6.90 -3.77
N VAL A 25 19.53 -7.18 -4.61
CA VAL A 25 19.67 -7.43 -6.04
C VAL A 25 18.59 -6.68 -6.79
N GLU A 26 18.97 -5.98 -7.87
CA GLU A 26 18.05 -5.34 -8.79
C GLU A 26 17.71 -6.30 -9.93
N HIS A 27 16.42 -6.46 -10.18
CA HIS A 27 15.85 -7.17 -11.30
C HIS A 27 15.29 -6.14 -12.29
N ASP A 28 15.84 -6.11 -13.49
CA ASP A 28 15.38 -5.29 -14.62
C ASP A 28 14.93 -6.14 -15.81
N ASP A 29 14.83 -7.45 -15.61
CA ASP A 29 14.43 -8.50 -16.58
C ASP A 29 12.91 -8.64 -16.73
N THR A 30 12.13 -7.86 -15.96
CA THR A 30 10.67 -7.86 -16.00
C THR A 30 10.12 -6.50 -16.41
N GLU A 31 8.81 -6.44 -16.71
CA GLU A 31 8.12 -5.19 -17.08
C GLU A 31 8.25 -4.10 -15.99
N HIS A 32 8.41 -4.51 -14.73
CA HIS A 32 8.53 -3.60 -13.59
C HIS A 32 9.85 -3.84 -12.87
N PRO A 33 10.85 -2.95 -13.02
CA PRO A 33 12.11 -3.11 -12.33
C PRO A 33 11.89 -3.08 -10.82
N HIS A 34 12.44 -4.06 -10.12
CA HIS A 34 12.25 -4.22 -8.68
C HIS A 34 13.53 -4.68 -8.00
N ILE A 35 13.63 -4.44 -6.69
CA ILE A 35 14.79 -4.85 -5.90
C ILE A 35 14.35 -5.85 -4.84
N HIS A 36 15.04 -6.98 -4.80
CA HIS A 36 14.96 -7.91 -3.68
C HIS A 36 16.02 -7.53 -2.65
N ALA A 37 15.61 -7.40 -1.40
CA ALA A 37 16.51 -7.18 -0.27
C ALA A 37 16.31 -8.28 0.78
N VAL A 38 17.41 -8.80 1.30
CA VAL A 38 17.46 -9.79 2.38
C VAL A 38 18.25 -9.17 3.52
N VAL A 39 17.68 -9.20 4.72
CA VAL A 39 18.29 -8.64 5.92
C VAL A 39 18.36 -9.73 6.98
N CYS A 40 19.50 -9.87 7.64
CA CYS A 40 19.68 -10.81 8.72
C CYS A 40 18.79 -10.42 9.91
N MET A 41 17.96 -11.36 10.38
CA MET A 41 16.99 -11.10 11.45
C MET A 41 17.63 -10.77 12.81
N ARG A 42 18.88 -11.18 13.02
CA ARG A 42 19.66 -10.87 14.22
C ARG A 42 20.79 -9.91 13.86
N SER A 43 20.99 -8.91 14.69
CA SER A 43 22.09 -7.95 14.57
C SER A 43 23.41 -8.58 14.97
N ILE A 44 24.51 -7.89 14.68
CA ILE A 44 25.86 -8.23 15.15
C ILE A 44 25.89 -8.29 16.69
N GLN A 45 25.14 -7.41 17.37
CA GLN A 45 24.98 -7.44 18.83
C GLN A 45 23.90 -8.43 19.34
N GLY A 46 23.35 -9.28 18.47
CA GLY A 46 22.37 -10.32 18.82
C GLY A 46 20.92 -9.84 18.97
N LYS A 47 20.65 -8.56 18.74
CA LYS A 47 19.29 -7.97 18.82
C LYS A 47 18.45 -8.43 17.64
N LYS A 48 17.21 -8.84 17.91
CA LYS A 48 16.29 -9.34 16.87
C LYS A 48 15.48 -8.20 16.27
N LEU A 49 15.37 -8.15 14.94
CA LEU A 49 14.40 -7.29 14.26
C LEU A 49 12.96 -7.69 14.63
N ASP A 50 12.09 -6.70 14.79
CA ASP A 50 10.66 -6.90 15.01
C ASP A 50 9.86 -6.50 13.76
N PRO A 51 9.77 -7.36 12.72
CA PRO A 51 9.11 -7.05 11.45
C PRO A 51 7.58 -7.10 11.54
N ARG A 52 7.03 -6.60 12.65
CA ARG A 52 5.58 -6.41 12.84
C ARG A 52 5.09 -5.22 12.01
N LYS A 53 3.76 -5.07 11.98
CA LYS A 53 3.05 -4.07 11.16
C LYS A 53 3.56 -2.63 11.35
N LYS A 54 3.94 -2.24 12.57
CA LYS A 54 4.46 -0.89 12.86
C LYS A 54 5.80 -0.66 12.16
N TYR A 55 6.75 -1.58 12.35
CA TYR A 55 8.06 -1.53 11.72
C TYR A 55 7.97 -1.46 10.18
N LEU A 56 7.19 -2.37 9.57
CA LEU A 56 7.00 -2.38 8.12
C LEU A 56 6.38 -1.09 7.57
N GLN A 57 5.52 -0.43 8.33
CA GLN A 57 4.99 0.88 7.93
C GLN A 57 6.05 1.96 7.98
N THR A 58 6.85 2.00 9.05
CA THR A 58 7.95 2.96 9.19
C THR A 58 8.93 2.83 8.03
N MET A 59 9.31 1.60 7.68
CA MET A 59 10.21 1.34 6.55
C MET A 59 9.61 1.83 5.22
N ARG A 60 8.33 1.55 4.94
CA ARG A 60 7.66 2.05 3.73
C ARG A 60 7.64 3.57 3.66
N LYS A 61 7.41 4.23 4.79
CA LYS A 61 7.39 5.70 4.85
C LYS A 61 8.78 6.27 4.57
N ARG A 62 9.79 5.81 5.31
CA ARG A 62 11.19 6.28 5.17
C ARG A 62 11.75 6.03 3.79
N PHE A 63 11.48 4.85 3.21
CA PHE A 63 11.88 4.57 1.83
C PHE A 63 11.21 5.52 0.82
N ALA A 64 9.92 5.81 1.00
CA ALA A 64 9.22 6.75 0.13
C ALA A 64 9.68 8.20 0.33
N ASP A 65 10.01 8.61 1.56
CA ASP A 65 10.65 9.91 1.84
C ASP A 65 11.97 10.01 1.07
N LYS A 66 12.89 9.04 1.26
CA LYS A 66 14.18 8.98 0.57
C LYS A 66 14.04 9.00 -0.97
N CYS A 67 13.06 8.28 -1.51
CA CYS A 67 12.76 8.31 -2.95
C CYS A 67 12.37 9.73 -3.40
N ARG A 68 11.48 10.40 -2.66
CA ARG A 68 11.02 11.76 -3.01
C ARG A 68 12.14 12.78 -2.91
N ASP A 69 12.98 12.69 -1.89
CA ASP A 69 14.15 13.57 -1.71
C ASP A 69 15.12 13.47 -2.88
N ASN A 70 15.13 12.31 -3.56
CA ASN A 70 15.91 12.04 -4.75
C ASN A 70 15.08 12.13 -6.05
N GLY A 71 13.92 12.79 -6.05
CA GLY A 71 13.14 13.08 -7.25
C GLY A 71 12.26 11.94 -7.78
N ILE A 72 12.16 10.81 -7.06
CA ILE A 72 11.25 9.71 -7.39
C ILE A 72 9.94 9.89 -6.60
N MET A 73 8.86 10.20 -7.32
CA MET A 73 7.52 10.38 -6.75
C MET A 73 6.92 9.03 -6.33
N LEU A 74 7.25 8.58 -5.12
CA LEU A 74 6.76 7.34 -4.52
C LEU A 74 5.78 7.63 -3.37
N ALA A 75 4.68 6.88 -3.30
CA ALA A 75 3.71 6.97 -2.20
C ALA A 75 3.80 5.74 -1.28
N SER A 76 3.68 5.96 0.04
CA SER A 76 3.70 4.89 1.06
C SER A 76 2.33 4.59 1.67
N SER A 77 1.24 4.96 0.97
CA SER A 77 -0.12 4.82 1.51
C SER A 77 -0.53 3.35 1.67
N ARG A 78 -1.26 3.05 2.73
CA ARG A 78 -1.85 1.72 2.93
C ARG A 78 -3.09 1.56 2.06
N ARG A 79 -3.48 0.31 1.82
CA ARG A 79 -4.65 -0.01 0.98
C ARG A 79 -5.94 0.66 1.49
N PHE A 80 -6.20 0.58 2.80
CA PHE A 80 -7.39 1.21 3.39
C PHE A 80 -7.34 2.74 3.30
N GLU A 81 -6.13 3.32 3.28
CA GLU A 81 -5.93 4.77 3.17
C GLU A 81 -6.33 5.28 1.79
N ARG A 82 -6.28 4.42 0.77
CA ARG A 82 -6.79 4.72 -0.57
C ARG A 82 -8.29 4.45 -0.73
N GLY A 83 -9.01 4.19 0.37
CA GLY A 83 -10.41 3.76 0.31
C GLY A 83 -10.63 2.35 -0.24
N LEU A 84 -9.56 1.61 -0.58
CA LEU A 84 -9.70 0.24 -1.07
C LEU A 84 -10.01 -0.69 0.10
N SER A 85 -11.28 -1.07 0.21
CA SER A 85 -11.80 -1.89 1.30
C SER A 85 -11.93 -3.36 0.90
N GLY A 86 -11.93 -4.24 1.89
CA GLY A 86 -12.06 -5.70 1.68
C GLY A 86 -10.73 -6.45 1.69
N LYS A 87 -10.80 -7.77 1.61
CA LYS A 87 -9.60 -8.63 1.46
C LYS A 87 -9.03 -8.47 0.06
N SER A 88 -7.73 -8.66 -0.12
CA SER A 88 -7.19 -8.78 -1.49
C SER A 88 -7.80 -10.03 -2.11
N SER A 89 -8.15 -9.98 -3.39
CA SER A 89 -8.46 -11.20 -4.11
C SER A 89 -7.24 -12.12 -4.03
N LYS A 90 -7.47 -13.39 -3.68
CA LYS A 90 -6.41 -14.40 -3.69
C LYS A 90 -5.87 -14.54 -5.11
N SER A 91 -4.56 -14.55 -5.29
CA SER A 91 -3.91 -14.58 -6.61
C SER A 91 -4.39 -15.76 -7.44
N GLU A 92 -4.60 -16.90 -6.80
CA GLU A 92 -5.12 -18.13 -7.40
C GLU A 92 -6.51 -17.91 -8.01
N LEU A 93 -7.42 -17.25 -7.28
CA LEU A 93 -8.76 -16.93 -7.76
C LEU A 93 -8.72 -15.94 -8.93
N VAL A 94 -7.83 -14.94 -8.87
CA VAL A 94 -7.63 -13.98 -9.96
C VAL A 94 -7.15 -14.70 -11.22
N GLN A 95 -6.15 -15.59 -11.09
CA GLN A 95 -5.64 -16.38 -12.21
C GLN A 95 -6.68 -17.35 -12.78
N MET A 96 -7.46 -18.03 -11.92
CA MET A 96 -8.54 -18.91 -12.37
C MET A 96 -9.56 -18.16 -13.22
N ARG A 97 -9.99 -16.97 -12.76
CA ARG A 97 -10.95 -16.12 -13.48
C ARG A 97 -10.37 -15.55 -14.77
N GLN A 98 -9.20 -14.91 -14.70
CA GLN A 98 -8.65 -14.11 -15.79
C GLN A 98 -7.85 -14.93 -16.81
N LYS A 99 -7.02 -15.88 -16.34
CA LYS A 99 -6.12 -16.65 -17.23
C LYS A 99 -6.72 -17.97 -17.67
N ARG A 100 -7.52 -18.62 -16.81
CA ARG A 100 -8.04 -19.98 -17.07
C ARG A 100 -9.52 -20.00 -17.44
N GLN A 101 -10.20 -18.86 -17.44
CA GLN A 101 -11.65 -18.71 -17.66
C GLN A 101 -12.48 -19.71 -16.83
N HIS A 102 -11.97 -20.08 -15.66
CA HIS A 102 -12.58 -21.09 -14.81
C HIS A 102 -13.30 -20.42 -13.67
N LEU A 103 -14.59 -20.73 -13.51
CA LEU A 103 -15.41 -20.18 -12.43
C LEU A 103 -15.07 -20.87 -11.10
N PRO A 104 -14.46 -20.17 -10.13
CA PRO A 104 -14.11 -20.76 -8.84
C PRO A 104 -15.34 -21.21 -8.05
N GLU A 105 -15.19 -22.25 -7.23
CA GLU A 105 -16.25 -22.77 -6.35
C GLU A 105 -16.86 -21.69 -5.42
N VAL A 106 -16.05 -20.73 -4.99
CA VAL A 106 -16.52 -19.60 -4.17
C VAL A 106 -17.57 -18.77 -4.92
N ASP A 107 -17.42 -18.61 -6.23
CA ASP A 107 -18.32 -17.82 -7.07
C ASP A 107 -19.60 -18.61 -7.37
N LYS A 108 -19.50 -19.93 -7.61
CA LYS A 108 -20.67 -20.83 -7.75
C LYS A 108 -21.54 -20.80 -6.50
N ARG A 109 -20.93 -20.93 -5.31
CA ARG A 109 -21.62 -20.86 -4.02
C ARG A 109 -22.28 -19.49 -3.81
N PHE A 110 -21.61 -18.42 -4.22
CA PHE A 110 -22.18 -17.06 -4.14
C PHE A 110 -23.44 -16.94 -5.00
N VAL A 111 -23.39 -17.38 -6.25
CA VAL A 111 -24.56 -17.35 -7.16
C VAL A 111 -25.72 -18.20 -6.61
N ALA A 112 -25.43 -19.41 -6.12
CA ALA A 112 -26.46 -20.27 -5.53
C ALA A 112 -27.14 -19.60 -4.32
N ARG A 113 -26.36 -18.95 -3.45
CA ARG A 113 -26.92 -18.22 -2.30
C ARG A 113 -27.78 -17.03 -2.73
N ILE A 114 -27.31 -16.21 -3.67
CA ILE A 114 -28.10 -15.07 -4.17
C ILE A 114 -29.42 -15.56 -4.79
N LYS A 115 -29.38 -16.66 -5.53
CA LYS A 115 -30.59 -17.27 -6.10
C LYS A 115 -31.59 -17.64 -4.99
N THR A 116 -31.12 -18.29 -3.92
CA THR A 116 -31.99 -18.62 -2.78
C THR A 116 -32.55 -17.40 -2.07
N GLU A 117 -31.75 -16.32 -1.92
CA GLU A 117 -32.20 -15.07 -1.27
C GLU A 117 -33.28 -14.34 -2.10
N ILE A 118 -33.15 -14.35 -3.43
CA ILE A 118 -34.17 -13.80 -4.34
C ILE A 118 -35.46 -14.61 -4.24
N GLU A 119 -35.36 -15.93 -4.28
CA GLU A 119 -36.51 -16.85 -4.20
C GLU A 119 -37.23 -16.74 -2.85
N SER A 120 -36.49 -16.57 -1.75
CA SER A 120 -37.07 -16.47 -0.41
C SER A 120 -37.60 -15.08 -0.05
N SER A 121 -37.36 -14.06 -0.89
CA SER A 121 -37.66 -12.64 -0.61
C SER A 121 -37.16 -12.17 0.78
N SER A 122 -36.17 -12.87 1.34
CA SER A 122 -35.65 -12.65 2.68
C SER A 122 -34.16 -12.32 2.59
N SER A 123 -33.82 -11.10 3.01
CA SER A 123 -32.44 -10.70 3.21
C SER A 123 -31.92 -11.38 4.48
N LEU A 124 -30.97 -12.31 4.33
CA LEU A 124 -30.09 -12.65 5.44
C LEU A 124 -29.26 -11.40 5.75
N ASN A 125 -29.71 -10.61 6.73
CA ASN A 125 -29.04 -9.39 7.16
C ASN A 125 -27.57 -9.68 7.51
N ASP A 126 -26.64 -9.43 6.58
CA ASP A 126 -25.21 -9.41 6.89
C ASP A 126 -24.94 -8.13 7.69
N VAL A 127 -25.15 -8.19 9.00
CA VAL A 127 -24.80 -7.13 9.97
C VAL A 127 -23.34 -6.66 9.79
N SER A 128 -22.49 -7.53 9.23
CA SER A 128 -21.11 -7.20 8.88
C SER A 128 -21.01 -6.26 7.67
N HIS A 129 -21.92 -6.32 6.70
CA HIS A 129 -21.90 -5.49 5.50
C HIS A 129 -22.17 -4.02 5.82
N GLU A 130 -23.23 -3.74 6.59
CA GLU A 130 -23.57 -2.36 7.01
C GLU A 130 -22.46 -1.75 7.88
N SER A 131 -21.94 -2.53 8.83
CA SER A 131 -20.81 -2.12 9.68
C SER A 131 -19.52 -1.85 8.87
N ARG A 132 -19.28 -2.61 7.78
CA ARG A 132 -18.16 -2.38 6.86
C ARG A 132 -18.37 -1.11 6.04
N LEU A 133 -19.58 -0.86 5.53
CA LEU A 133 -19.92 0.35 4.77
C LEU A 133 -19.78 1.61 5.63
N LYS A 134 -20.34 1.61 6.85
CA LYS A 134 -20.19 2.72 7.81
C LYS A 134 -18.72 3.04 8.09
N ARG A 135 -17.90 2.02 8.35
CA ARG A 135 -16.45 2.17 8.53
C ARG A 135 -15.78 2.72 7.27
N HIS A 136 -16.14 2.22 6.09
CA HIS A 136 -15.56 2.67 4.83
C HIS A 136 -15.86 4.15 4.57
N GLN A 137 -17.11 4.57 4.79
CA GLN A 137 -17.53 5.96 4.65
C GLN A 137 -16.79 6.87 5.63
N PHE A 138 -16.64 6.45 6.89
CA PHE A 138 -15.86 7.18 7.88
C PHE A 138 -14.40 7.37 7.45
N VAL A 139 -13.73 6.29 7.03
CA VAL A 139 -12.35 6.35 6.55
C VAL A 139 -12.23 7.27 5.34
N ARG A 140 -13.12 7.12 4.35
CA ARG A 140 -13.13 7.96 3.14
C ARG A 140 -13.25 9.45 3.47
N ASN A 141 -14.12 9.81 4.40
CA ASN A 141 -14.29 11.20 4.83
C ASN A 141 -13.01 11.74 5.48
N GLN A 142 -12.35 10.98 6.36
CA GLN A 142 -11.06 11.40 6.94
C GLN A 142 -9.98 11.66 5.88
N PHE A 143 -9.92 10.82 4.83
CA PHE A 143 -9.00 11.03 3.72
C PHE A 143 -9.33 12.29 2.93
N TYR A 144 -10.61 12.51 2.64
CA TYR A 144 -11.07 13.70 1.96
C TYR A 144 -10.72 14.97 2.74
N ASP A 145 -10.99 15.00 4.05
CA ASP A 145 -10.67 16.15 4.90
C ASP A 145 -9.17 16.43 4.96
N SER A 146 -8.35 15.38 5.03
CA SER A 146 -6.89 15.50 5.03
C SER A 146 -6.36 16.01 3.68
N ALA A 147 -6.90 15.48 2.56
CA ALA A 147 -6.54 15.91 1.22
C ALA A 147 -6.95 17.37 0.98
N LYS A 148 -8.15 17.77 1.42
CA LYS A 148 -8.63 19.15 1.34
C LYS A 148 -7.68 20.10 2.10
N LYS A 149 -7.33 19.78 3.35
CA LYS A 149 -6.37 20.58 4.13
C LYS A 149 -5.01 20.72 3.43
N LEU A 150 -4.48 19.62 2.88
CA LEU A 150 -3.21 19.66 2.15
C LEU A 150 -3.31 20.52 0.88
N TYR A 151 -4.42 20.42 0.15
CA TYR A 151 -4.68 21.23 -1.04
C TYR A 151 -4.79 22.72 -0.68
N ASP A 152 -5.55 23.05 0.35
CA ASP A 152 -5.72 24.43 0.82
C ASP A 152 -4.35 25.03 1.23
N ASN A 153 -3.52 24.25 1.95
CA ASN A 153 -2.16 24.65 2.30
C ASN A 153 -1.27 24.85 1.07
N TYR A 154 -1.33 23.94 0.11
CA TYR A 154 -0.58 24.07 -1.14
C TYR A 154 -0.99 25.34 -1.90
N MET A 155 -2.30 25.56 -2.07
CA MET A 155 -2.82 26.76 -2.73
C MET A 155 -2.40 28.05 -2.01
N ALA A 156 -2.38 28.06 -0.67
CA ALA A 156 -1.87 29.18 0.11
C ALA A 156 -0.36 29.42 -0.13
N THR A 157 0.46 28.37 -0.15
CA THR A 157 1.90 28.50 -0.41
C THR A 157 2.21 28.95 -1.85
N GLU A 158 1.45 28.47 -2.83
CA GLU A 158 1.59 28.91 -4.22
C GLU A 158 1.11 30.35 -4.43
N ALA A 159 0.07 30.78 -3.72
CA ALA A 159 -0.36 32.19 -3.71
C ALA A 159 0.73 33.11 -3.12
N SER A 160 1.37 32.69 -2.01
CA SER A 160 2.50 33.42 -1.39
C SER A 160 3.68 33.55 -2.34
N LYS A 161 4.09 32.46 -3.02
CA LYS A 161 5.21 32.49 -3.99
C LYS A 161 4.96 33.39 -5.20
N ARG A 162 3.69 33.63 -5.56
CA ARG A 162 3.33 34.55 -6.65
C ARG A 162 3.43 36.01 -6.21
N GLN A 163 3.04 36.33 -4.97
CA GLN A 163 3.20 37.67 -4.39
C GLN A 163 4.66 38.07 -4.23
N ASP A 164 5.53 37.15 -3.81
CA ASP A 164 6.98 37.42 -3.66
C ASP A 164 7.72 37.62 -5.00
N LYS A 165 7.05 37.38 -6.13
CA LYS A 165 7.59 37.56 -7.49
C LYS A 165 7.18 38.88 -8.15
N GLU A 166 6.24 39.61 -7.55
CA GLU A 166 5.71 40.90 -8.04
C GLU A 166 6.30 42.11 -7.27
N ILE A 167 7.30 41.88 -6.41
CA ILE A 167 8.14 42.89 -5.74
C ILE A 167 9.55 42.79 -6.33
#